data_AF-A0A059E2H6-F1
#
_entry.id   AF-A0A059E2H6-F1
#
_cell.length_a   1.000
_cell.length_b   1.000
_cell.length_c   1.000
_cell.angle_alpha   90.00
_cell.angle_beta   90.00
_cell.angle_gamma   90.00
#
_symmetry.space_group_name_H-M   'P 1'
#
loop_
_entity.id
_entity.type
_entity.pdbx_description
1 polymer ?
#
loop_
_entity_poly.entity_id
_entity_poly.type
_entity_poly.pdbx_seq_one_letter_code
_entity_poly.pdbx_strand_id
1 'polypeptide(L)'
;MIRPKQIAHAAALNSALQKYSAQIFPLPGVDDPVRRNVLVAQILESIRRIEYVKAIASRPIDPDRADPKSDLFDPLKAALLCMRAGDRDEAFWLIFLATHFSKHAVDGWGLMRAVYGRLGTNPYWSWAEICSDLSGFRLWLRANQTGLSHLRFGNHRKYESKRENSPKGLAAVVESYVAWVGPPGTHDQRFTGIIGHTNDPTVAFEQLYQSVSSITRWGRLGAFDHLTMIGKLGLLHIEPGRTFLKGATGPRAGTALLLNGDAAAKLDVKHAEAELIKLGTKLSVGQQVLEDSLCNWQKSPSVFVAFR
;
A
#
# COMPACT_ATOMS: atom_id res chain seq x y z
N MET A 1 10.57 -6.18 -17.51
CA MET A 1 10.68 -6.94 -18.77
C MET A 1 9.43 -7.78 -18.91
N ILE A 2 8.83 -7.81 -20.10
CA ILE A 2 7.66 -8.67 -20.37
C ILE A 2 8.15 -10.12 -20.40
N ARG A 3 7.52 -10.98 -19.60
CA ARG A 3 7.88 -12.41 -19.53
C ARG A 3 7.24 -13.16 -20.71
N PRO A 4 7.81 -14.29 -21.19
CA PRO A 4 7.24 -15.03 -22.32
C PRO A 4 5.75 -15.36 -22.17
N LYS A 5 5.35 -15.81 -20.98
CA LYS A 5 3.93 -16.10 -20.65
C LYS A 5 2.99 -14.89 -20.67
N GLN A 6 3.51 -13.67 -20.75
CA GLN A 6 2.74 -12.42 -20.74
C GLN A 6 2.68 -11.74 -22.11
N ILE A 7 3.29 -12.31 -23.16
CA ILE A 7 3.33 -11.70 -24.50
C ILE A 7 1.92 -11.44 -25.04
N ALA A 8 1.02 -12.43 -24.94
CA ALA A 8 -0.36 -12.29 -25.39
C ALA A 8 -1.12 -11.19 -24.62
N HIS A 9 -0.94 -11.14 -23.29
CA HIS A 9 -1.55 -10.11 -22.45
C HIS A 9 -0.98 -8.71 -22.76
N ALA A 10 0.33 -8.59 -22.99
CA ALA A 10 0.96 -7.35 -23.41
C ALA A 10 0.39 -6.84 -24.73
N ALA A 11 0.24 -7.72 -25.73
CA ALA A 11 -0.34 -7.38 -27.02
C ALA A 11 -1.79 -6.90 -26.88
N ALA A 12 -2.59 -7.57 -26.03
CA ALA A 12 -3.96 -7.17 -25.74
C ALA A 12 -4.04 -5.79 -25.07
N LEU A 13 -3.23 -5.53 -24.05
CA LEU A 13 -3.14 -4.22 -23.38
C LEU A 13 -2.71 -3.12 -24.34
N ASN A 14 -1.69 -3.36 -25.16
CA ASN A 14 -1.22 -2.40 -26.16
C ASN A 14 -2.34 -2.09 -27.18
N SER A 15 -3.03 -3.11 -27.70
CA SER A 15 -4.14 -2.91 -28.63
C SER A 15 -5.30 -2.14 -27.99
N ALA A 16 -5.62 -2.42 -26.73
CA ALA A 16 -6.67 -1.74 -26.00
C ALA A 16 -6.33 -0.26 -25.73
N LEU A 17 -5.07 0.07 -25.41
CA LEU A 17 -4.59 1.45 -25.29
C LEU A 17 -4.73 2.21 -26.62
N GLN A 18 -4.30 1.61 -27.73
CA GLN A 18 -4.41 2.23 -29.05
C GLN A 18 -5.88 2.48 -29.44
N LYS A 19 -6.75 1.50 -29.22
CA LYS A 19 -8.20 1.63 -29.48
C LYS A 19 -8.83 2.70 -28.60
N TYR A 20 -8.50 2.75 -27.31
CA TYR A 20 -9.00 3.80 -26.41
C TYR A 20 -8.57 5.19 -26.87
N SER A 21 -7.27 5.35 -27.20
CA SER A 21 -6.70 6.62 -27.70
C SER A 21 -7.41 7.09 -28.98
N ALA A 22 -7.65 6.19 -29.92
CA ALA A 22 -8.22 6.51 -31.22
C ALA A 22 -9.75 6.74 -31.21
N GLN A 23 -10.49 6.09 -30.30
CA GLN A 23 -11.95 6.01 -30.38
C GLN A 23 -12.69 6.66 -29.20
N ILE A 24 -12.04 6.87 -28.06
CA ILE A 24 -12.69 7.30 -26.82
C ILE A 24 -12.10 8.60 -26.32
N PHE A 25 -10.80 8.63 -26.06
CA PHE A 25 -10.12 9.81 -25.53
C PHE A 25 -8.63 9.77 -25.90
N PRO A 26 -8.07 10.83 -26.54
CA PRO A 26 -6.67 10.85 -26.93
C PRO A 26 -5.70 10.64 -25.76
N LEU A 27 -4.70 9.79 -25.93
CA LEU A 27 -3.67 9.50 -24.94
C LEU A 27 -2.27 9.89 -25.46
N PRO A 28 -1.96 11.20 -25.59
CA PRO A 28 -0.72 11.69 -26.18
C PRO A 28 0.55 11.16 -25.51
N GLY A 29 0.49 10.80 -24.22
CA GLY A 29 1.62 10.19 -23.50
C GLY A 29 2.07 8.83 -24.05
N VAL A 30 1.20 8.14 -24.79
CA VAL A 30 1.45 6.80 -25.35
C VAL A 30 1.25 6.76 -26.87
N ASP A 31 1.28 7.91 -27.56
CA ASP A 31 1.32 7.94 -29.02
C ASP A 31 2.65 7.34 -29.51
N ASP A 32 3.74 7.70 -28.85
CA ASP A 32 5.06 7.09 -29.03
C ASP A 32 5.03 5.59 -28.67
N PRO A 33 5.38 4.68 -29.62
CA PRO A 33 5.34 3.24 -29.37
C PRO A 33 6.26 2.76 -28.26
N VAL A 34 7.41 3.43 -28.05
CA VAL A 34 8.35 3.07 -26.98
C VAL A 34 7.70 3.36 -25.63
N ARG A 35 7.17 4.57 -25.45
CA ARG A 35 6.47 4.96 -24.21
C ARG A 35 5.28 4.08 -23.91
N ARG A 36 4.49 3.75 -24.94
CA ARG A 36 3.34 2.83 -24.82
C ARG A 36 3.77 1.43 -24.36
N ASN A 37 4.80 0.86 -24.98
CA ASN A 37 5.33 -0.45 -24.60
C ASN A 37 5.86 -0.48 -23.15
N VAL A 38 6.50 0.61 -22.70
CA VAL A 38 6.94 0.72 -21.31
C VAL A 38 5.75 0.80 -20.36
N LEU A 39 4.71 1.58 -20.65
CA LEU A 39 3.50 1.61 -19.82
C LEU A 39 2.85 0.22 -19.72
N VAL A 40 2.73 -0.50 -20.84
CA VAL A 40 2.23 -1.89 -20.84
C VAL A 40 3.07 -2.79 -19.94
N ALA A 41 4.40 -2.67 -20.00
CA ALA A 41 5.28 -3.44 -19.12
C ALA A 41 5.11 -3.06 -17.64
N GLN A 42 4.83 -1.79 -17.32
CA GLN A 42 4.55 -1.33 -15.95
C GLN A 42 3.20 -1.83 -15.43
N ILE A 43 2.15 -1.85 -16.26
CA ILE A 43 0.84 -2.44 -15.94
C ILE A 43 1.03 -3.93 -15.60
N LEU A 44 1.73 -4.68 -16.45
CA LEU A 44 2.00 -6.11 -16.22
C LEU A 44 2.88 -6.40 -15.00
N GLU A 45 3.78 -5.49 -14.65
CA GLU A 45 4.56 -5.58 -13.41
C GLU A 45 3.69 -5.33 -12.18
N SER A 46 2.80 -4.33 -12.23
CA SER A 46 1.86 -4.06 -11.14
C SER A 46 0.87 -5.21 -10.92
N ILE A 47 0.30 -5.77 -11.99
CA ILE A 47 -0.55 -6.98 -11.93
C ILE A 47 0.19 -8.13 -11.22
N ARG A 48 1.45 -8.40 -11.59
CA ARG A 48 2.26 -9.46 -10.97
C ARG A 48 2.48 -9.24 -9.48
N ARG A 49 2.67 -7.99 -9.03
CA ARG A 49 2.86 -7.68 -7.60
C ARG A 49 1.59 -8.01 -6.81
N ILE A 50 0.41 -7.71 -7.36
CA ILE A 50 -0.87 -8.07 -6.74
C ILE A 50 -1.06 -9.59 -6.71
N GLU A 51 -0.84 -10.27 -7.84
CA GLU A 51 -0.92 -11.73 -7.94
C GLU A 51 0.03 -12.43 -6.97
N TYR A 52 1.24 -11.89 -6.79
CA TYR A 52 2.22 -12.43 -5.85
C TYR A 52 1.72 -12.41 -4.41
N VAL A 53 1.13 -11.30 -3.96
CA VAL A 53 0.55 -11.19 -2.61
C VAL A 53 -0.58 -12.20 -2.43
N LYS A 54 -1.48 -12.30 -3.42
CA LYS A 54 -2.58 -13.29 -3.41
C LYS A 54 -2.05 -14.73 -3.37
N ALA A 55 -0.97 -15.02 -4.11
CA ALA A 55 -0.35 -16.33 -4.13
C ALA A 55 0.37 -16.69 -2.81
N ILE A 56 0.91 -15.71 -2.07
CA ILE A 56 1.45 -15.97 -0.73
C ILE A 56 0.33 -16.40 0.22
N ALA A 57 -0.83 -15.75 0.14
CA ALA A 57 -1.97 -16.04 1.00
C ALA A 57 -2.45 -17.50 0.90
N SER A 58 -2.25 -18.17 -0.24
CA SER A 58 -2.68 -19.56 -0.47
C SER A 58 -1.61 -20.63 -0.23
N ARG A 59 -0.36 -20.24 0.05
CA ARG A 59 0.75 -21.19 0.23
C ARG A 59 0.99 -21.53 1.71
N PRO A 60 1.63 -22.68 2.01
CA PRO A 60 2.22 -22.91 3.33
C PRO A 60 3.16 -21.75 3.70
N ILE A 61 3.05 -21.29 4.94
CA ILE A 61 3.89 -20.22 5.49
C ILE A 61 4.62 -20.82 6.67
N ASP A 62 5.95 -20.66 6.66
CA ASP A 62 6.81 -21.04 7.76
C ASP A 62 6.41 -20.27 9.04
N PRO A 63 6.15 -20.94 10.18
CA PRO A 63 5.78 -20.29 11.43
C PRO A 63 6.76 -19.22 11.89
N ASP A 64 8.06 -19.37 11.60
CA ASP A 64 9.10 -18.40 11.96
C ASP A 64 8.91 -17.04 11.27
N ARG A 65 8.04 -16.95 10.26
CA ARG A 65 7.66 -15.67 9.63
C ARG A 65 6.89 -14.76 10.60
N ALA A 66 6.27 -15.30 11.65
CA ALA A 66 5.58 -14.55 12.68
C ALA A 66 6.46 -14.17 13.88
N ASP A 67 7.61 -14.82 14.06
CA ASP A 67 8.50 -14.52 15.18
C ASP A 67 9.45 -13.36 14.85
N PRO A 68 9.34 -12.19 15.50
CA PRO A 68 10.25 -11.09 15.27
C PRO A 68 11.67 -11.34 15.81
N LYS A 69 11.95 -12.46 16.49
CA LYS A 69 13.32 -12.89 16.75
C LYS A 69 13.95 -13.62 15.56
N SER A 70 13.15 -14.18 14.66
CA SER A 70 13.65 -14.85 13.46
C SER A 70 14.08 -13.85 12.39
N ASP A 71 15.17 -14.16 11.68
CA ASP A 71 15.55 -13.43 10.46
C ASP A 71 14.59 -13.70 9.30
N LEU A 72 13.72 -14.72 9.43
CA LEU A 72 12.65 -14.97 8.50
C LEU A 72 11.47 -14.02 8.68
N PHE A 73 11.37 -13.27 9.78
CA PHE A 73 10.23 -12.40 10.07
C PHE A 73 9.75 -11.60 8.84
N ASP A 74 8.47 -11.76 8.52
CA ASP A 74 7.83 -11.04 7.42
C ASP A 74 6.41 -10.69 7.86
N PRO A 75 6.11 -9.40 8.12
CA PRO A 75 4.88 -8.98 8.75
C PRO A 75 3.64 -9.27 7.91
N LEU A 76 3.76 -9.35 6.58
CA LEU A 76 2.62 -9.72 5.73
C LEU A 76 2.30 -11.20 5.85
N LYS A 77 3.32 -12.04 6.01
CA LYS A 77 3.14 -13.48 6.27
C LYS A 77 2.73 -13.75 7.71
N ALA A 78 3.25 -13.00 8.66
CA ALA A 78 2.83 -13.01 10.06
C ALA A 78 1.33 -12.69 10.16
N ALA A 79 0.87 -11.62 9.49
CA ALA A 79 -0.56 -11.28 9.46
C ALA A 79 -1.41 -12.43 8.89
N LEU A 80 -0.96 -13.10 7.81
CA LEU A 80 -1.66 -14.26 7.27
C LEU A 80 -1.70 -15.46 8.22
N LEU A 81 -0.64 -15.68 9.02
CA LEU A 81 -0.63 -16.71 10.06
C LEU A 81 -1.62 -16.37 11.19
N CYS A 82 -1.63 -15.12 11.66
CA CYS A 82 -2.61 -14.64 12.64
C CYS A 82 -4.05 -14.80 12.12
N MET A 83 -4.32 -14.45 10.86
CA MET A 83 -5.62 -14.67 10.22
C MET A 83 -6.04 -16.13 10.23
N ARG A 84 -5.12 -17.06 9.91
CA ARG A 84 -5.41 -18.51 9.92
C ARG A 84 -5.65 -19.05 11.32
N ALA A 85 -5.04 -18.44 12.33
CA ALA A 85 -5.24 -18.75 13.74
C ALA A 85 -6.51 -18.10 14.34
N GLY A 86 -7.21 -17.26 13.57
CA GLY A 86 -8.38 -16.50 14.05
C GLY A 86 -8.04 -15.21 14.80
N ASP A 87 -6.75 -14.86 14.94
CA ASP A 87 -6.28 -13.64 15.57
C ASP A 87 -6.30 -12.47 14.56
N ARG A 88 -7.51 -11.99 14.27
CA ARG A 88 -7.73 -10.96 13.25
C ARG A 88 -7.18 -9.60 13.68
N ASP A 89 -7.26 -9.27 14.97
CA ASP A 89 -6.76 -7.99 15.48
C ASP A 89 -5.24 -7.88 15.32
N GLU A 90 -4.49 -8.94 15.64
CA GLU A 90 -3.04 -8.97 15.42
C GLU A 90 -2.70 -8.88 13.92
N ALA A 91 -3.51 -9.51 13.05
CA ALA A 91 -3.30 -9.42 11.62
C ALA A 91 -3.45 -7.99 11.07
N PHE A 92 -4.49 -7.26 11.48
CA PHE A 92 -4.67 -5.85 11.11
C PHE A 92 -3.55 -4.97 11.66
N TRP A 93 -3.16 -5.20 12.92
CA TRP A 93 -2.05 -4.50 13.56
C TRP A 93 -0.73 -4.66 12.78
N LEU A 94 -0.39 -5.89 12.40
CA LEU A 94 0.81 -6.18 11.61
C LEU A 94 0.79 -5.52 10.23
N ILE A 95 -0.37 -5.43 9.57
CA ILE A 95 -0.51 -4.76 8.27
C ILE A 95 -0.40 -3.24 8.42
N PHE A 96 -0.96 -2.66 9.48
CA PHE A 96 -0.76 -1.25 9.82
C PHE A 96 0.73 -0.96 10.02
N LEU A 97 1.42 -1.74 10.86
CA LEU A 97 2.85 -1.58 11.09
C LEU A 97 3.67 -1.76 9.82
N ALA A 98 3.38 -2.79 9.01
CA ALA A 98 4.05 -3.01 7.74
C ALA A 98 3.90 -1.82 6.79
N THR A 99 2.73 -1.18 6.79
CA THR A 99 2.46 0.02 6.00
C THR A 99 3.19 1.24 6.55
N HIS A 100 3.18 1.43 7.87
CA HIS A 100 3.83 2.57 8.53
C HIS A 100 5.35 2.54 8.38
N PHE A 101 5.95 1.37 8.57
CA PHE A 101 7.40 1.21 8.48
C PHE A 101 7.86 1.13 7.03
N SER A 102 7.10 0.43 6.17
CA SER A 102 7.48 0.05 4.81
C SER A 102 8.78 -0.76 4.76
N LYS A 103 8.91 -1.67 3.79
CA LYS A 103 10.12 -2.46 3.62
C LYS A 103 11.25 -1.57 3.08
N HIS A 104 12.35 -1.49 3.81
CA HIS A 104 13.55 -0.78 3.33
C HIS A 104 14.36 -1.68 2.39
N ALA A 105 15.01 -1.09 1.38
CA ALA A 105 15.72 -1.84 0.34
C ALA A 105 16.96 -2.59 0.87
N VAL A 106 17.58 -2.07 1.92
CA VAL A 106 18.77 -2.65 2.58
C VAL A 106 18.36 -3.35 3.87
N ASP A 107 17.88 -2.57 4.84
CA ASP A 107 17.46 -3.06 6.17
C ASP A 107 16.24 -4.01 6.16
N GLY A 108 15.58 -4.22 5.02
CA GLY A 108 14.41 -5.09 4.92
C GLY A 108 13.28 -4.65 5.86
N TRP A 109 12.80 -5.58 6.69
CA TRP A 109 11.83 -5.31 7.76
C TRP A 109 12.50 -4.93 9.09
N GLY A 110 13.80 -4.63 9.10
CA GLY A 110 14.60 -4.46 10.31
C GLY A 110 14.03 -3.44 11.30
N LEU A 111 13.62 -2.25 10.83
CA LEU A 111 13.02 -1.24 11.72
C LEU A 111 11.70 -1.73 12.33
N MET A 112 10.83 -2.33 11.53
CA MET A 112 9.57 -2.88 12.03
C MET A 112 9.83 -4.02 13.02
N ARG A 113 10.69 -4.98 12.67
CA ARG A 113 11.07 -6.12 13.53
C ARG A 113 11.63 -5.64 14.86
N ALA A 114 12.51 -4.64 14.84
CA ALA A 114 13.09 -4.05 16.03
C ALA A 114 12.05 -3.35 16.92
N VAL A 115 11.08 -2.64 16.32
CA VAL A 115 10.00 -2.01 17.09
C VAL A 115 9.02 -3.05 17.58
N TYR A 116 8.32 -3.76 16.69
CA TYR A 116 7.30 -4.75 17.03
C TYR A 116 7.84 -5.82 18.00
N GLY A 117 9.00 -6.40 17.70
CA GLY A 117 9.65 -7.40 18.55
C GLY A 117 10.34 -6.83 19.78
N ARG A 118 10.21 -5.54 20.06
CA ARG A 118 10.78 -4.87 21.23
C ARG A 118 12.29 -5.17 21.39
N LEU A 119 13.03 -5.08 20.28
CA LEU A 119 14.46 -5.44 20.18
C LEU A 119 14.77 -6.86 20.70
N GLY A 120 13.84 -7.81 20.50
CA GLY A 120 13.97 -9.21 20.94
C GLY A 120 13.50 -9.47 22.37
N THR A 121 12.93 -8.49 23.06
CA THR A 121 12.42 -8.65 24.44
C THR A 121 10.95 -9.05 24.45
N ASN A 122 10.58 -10.02 25.30
CA ASN A 122 9.17 -10.39 25.51
C ASN A 122 8.54 -9.56 26.64
N PRO A 123 7.21 -9.33 26.63
CA PRO A 123 6.33 -9.55 25.48
C PRO A 123 6.62 -8.53 24.35
N TYR A 124 6.31 -8.93 23.11
CA TYR A 124 6.37 -8.06 21.93
C TYR A 124 5.27 -7.00 22.00
N TRP A 125 5.39 -5.92 21.23
CA TRP A 125 4.29 -4.96 21.07
C TRP A 125 3.22 -5.52 20.12
N SER A 126 2.59 -6.64 20.50
CA SER A 126 1.38 -7.17 19.89
C SER A 126 0.21 -6.19 20.06
N TRP A 127 -0.91 -6.46 19.41
CA TRP A 127 -2.14 -5.69 19.58
C TRP A 127 -2.59 -5.66 21.05
N ALA A 128 -2.60 -6.82 21.71
CA ALA A 128 -2.98 -6.90 23.12
C ALA A 128 -2.06 -6.04 24.02
N GLU A 129 -0.76 -6.11 23.79
CA GLU A 129 0.26 -5.41 24.58
C GLU A 129 0.28 -3.90 24.30
N ILE A 130 0.13 -3.50 23.03
CA ILE A 130 0.12 -2.07 22.68
C ILE A 130 -1.16 -1.39 23.18
N CYS A 131 -2.29 -2.09 23.24
CA CYS A 131 -3.52 -1.57 23.80
C CYS A 131 -3.50 -1.47 25.33
N SER A 132 -2.81 -2.39 26.01
CA SER A 132 -2.72 -2.39 27.47
C SER A 132 -1.71 -1.38 28.01
N ASP A 133 -0.65 -1.06 27.26
CA ASP A 133 0.44 -0.21 27.75
C ASP A 133 1.04 0.76 26.69
N LEU A 134 0.22 1.70 26.20
CA LEU A 134 0.69 2.79 25.34
C LEU A 134 1.77 3.66 25.99
N SER A 135 1.67 3.89 27.31
CA SER A 135 2.63 4.69 28.05
C SER A 135 4.00 4.01 28.10
N GLY A 136 4.02 2.71 28.38
CA GLY A 136 5.23 1.90 28.36
C GLY A 136 5.81 1.75 26.96
N PHE A 137 5.01 1.68 25.91
CA PHE A 137 5.51 1.74 24.53
C PHE A 137 6.28 3.04 24.27
N ARG A 138 5.72 4.18 24.67
CA ARG A 138 6.37 5.49 24.51
C ARG A 138 7.67 5.58 25.31
N LEU A 139 7.68 5.12 26.57
CA LEU A 139 8.88 5.08 27.40
C LEU A 139 9.94 4.15 26.83
N TRP A 140 9.54 2.99 26.34
CA TRP A 140 10.42 2.05 25.67
C TRP A 140 11.03 2.67 24.41
N LEU A 141 10.22 3.33 23.57
CA LEU A 141 10.70 4.00 22.37
C LEU A 141 11.72 5.09 22.71
N ARG A 142 11.48 5.85 23.80
CA ARG A 142 12.42 6.85 24.32
C ARG A 142 13.77 6.23 24.69
N ALA A 143 13.74 5.17 25.47
CA ALA A 143 14.95 4.50 25.96
C ALA A 143 15.77 3.85 24.83
N ASN A 144 15.12 3.50 23.72
CA ASN A 144 15.74 2.74 22.62
C ASN A 144 16.03 3.57 21.36
N GLN A 145 15.93 4.90 21.41
CA GLN A 145 16.21 5.78 20.26
C GLN A 145 17.56 5.51 19.60
N THR A 146 18.62 5.37 20.41
CA THR A 146 19.97 5.08 19.91
C THR A 146 20.02 3.76 19.15
N GLY A 147 19.44 2.69 19.74
CA GLY A 147 19.36 1.37 19.12
C GLY A 147 18.55 1.35 17.82
N LEU A 148 17.57 2.24 17.67
CA LEU A 148 16.75 2.33 16.46
C LEU A 148 17.32 3.29 15.41
N SER A 149 18.30 4.13 15.76
CA SER A 149 18.76 5.25 14.92
C SER A 149 19.28 4.83 13.54
N HIS A 150 19.98 3.69 13.46
CA HIS A 150 20.58 3.16 12.24
C HIS A 150 19.59 2.47 11.30
N LEU A 151 18.43 2.03 11.81
CA LEU A 151 17.39 1.36 11.02
C LEU A 151 16.47 2.38 10.34
N ARG A 152 16.17 2.18 9.06
CA ARG A 152 15.43 3.16 8.25
C ARG A 152 14.02 2.72 7.91
N PHE A 153 13.14 3.72 7.77
CA PHE A 153 11.84 3.53 7.12
C PHE A 153 12.03 3.23 5.64
N GLY A 154 11.13 2.43 5.06
CA GLY A 154 11.08 2.19 3.63
C GLY A 154 10.74 3.46 2.82
N ASN A 155 10.92 3.39 1.50
CA ASN A 155 10.85 4.55 0.60
C ASN A 155 9.53 5.32 0.68
N HIS A 156 8.40 4.63 0.89
CA HIS A 156 7.07 5.25 1.00
C HIS A 156 6.89 6.03 2.31
N ARG A 157 7.77 5.80 3.29
CA ARG A 157 7.68 6.33 4.66
C ARG A 157 8.98 7.00 5.11
N LYS A 158 9.89 7.29 4.18
CA LYS A 158 11.25 7.82 4.46
C LYS A 158 11.31 9.16 5.18
N TYR A 159 10.20 9.88 5.28
CA TYR A 159 10.06 11.15 5.99
C TYR A 159 9.33 11.01 7.33
N GLU A 160 9.06 9.79 7.79
CA GLU A 160 8.54 9.55 9.13
C GLU A 160 9.64 9.67 10.19
N SER A 161 9.22 9.93 11.43
CA SER A 161 10.11 10.20 12.56
C SER A 161 10.01 9.09 13.61
N LYS A 162 11.17 8.60 14.05
CA LYS A 162 11.27 7.66 15.19
C LYS A 162 11.19 8.34 16.55
N ARG A 163 11.31 9.68 16.59
CA ARG A 163 11.36 10.45 17.85
C ARG A 163 10.08 10.27 18.65
N GLU A 164 10.20 9.92 19.92
CA GLU A 164 9.10 9.69 20.84
C GLU A 164 8.35 10.97 21.19
N ASN A 165 9.08 12.08 21.31
CA ASN A 165 8.56 13.36 21.81
C ASN A 165 8.01 14.26 20.69
N SER A 166 8.01 13.77 19.46
CA SER A 166 7.44 14.50 18.34
C SER A 166 5.94 14.25 18.26
N PRO A 167 5.09 15.29 18.13
CA PRO A 167 3.66 15.11 17.86
C PRO A 167 3.40 14.45 16.48
N LYS A 168 4.44 14.26 15.68
CA LYS A 168 4.45 13.59 14.38
C LYS A 168 5.33 12.33 14.40
N GLY A 169 5.76 11.90 15.58
CA GLY A 169 6.65 10.76 15.77
C GLY A 169 5.88 9.44 15.89
N LEU A 170 6.63 8.33 15.85
CA LEU A 170 6.09 6.97 15.88
C LEU A 170 5.12 6.72 17.04
N ALA A 171 5.41 7.21 18.25
CA ALA A 171 4.50 7.09 19.40
C ALA A 171 3.12 7.71 19.11
N ALA A 172 3.10 8.95 18.63
CA ALA A 172 1.85 9.65 18.29
C ALA A 172 1.08 8.97 17.15
N VAL A 173 1.78 8.35 16.19
CA VAL A 173 1.13 7.59 15.11
C VAL A 173 0.47 6.32 15.64
N VAL A 174 1.18 5.53 16.44
CA VAL A 174 0.66 4.30 17.05
C VAL A 174 -0.52 4.62 17.97
N GLU A 175 -0.39 5.61 18.84
CA GLU A 175 -1.47 6.05 19.73
C GLU A 175 -2.72 6.48 18.95
N SER A 176 -2.54 7.24 17.86
CA SER A 176 -3.68 7.65 17.02
C SER A 176 -4.33 6.48 16.29
N TYR A 177 -3.58 5.42 15.95
CA TYR A 177 -4.14 4.21 15.37
C TYR A 177 -4.92 3.40 16.40
N VAL A 178 -4.35 3.19 17.58
CA VAL A 178 -5.04 2.51 18.68
C VAL A 178 -6.33 3.24 19.05
N ALA A 179 -6.28 4.58 19.15
CA ALA A 179 -7.47 5.40 19.38
C ALA A 179 -8.48 5.32 18.23
N TRP A 180 -8.01 5.20 16.97
CA TRP A 180 -8.89 5.05 15.82
C TRP A 180 -9.62 3.71 15.82
N VAL A 181 -8.97 2.61 16.22
CA VAL A 181 -9.64 1.30 16.38
C VAL A 181 -10.65 1.36 17.52
N GLY A 182 -10.23 1.94 18.66
CA GLY A 182 -11.06 2.17 19.84
C GLY A 182 -11.26 0.93 20.75
N PRO A 183 -10.20 0.35 21.35
CA PRO A 183 -10.33 -0.66 22.40
C PRO A 183 -11.30 -0.23 23.52
N PRO A 184 -12.11 -1.14 24.10
CA PRO A 184 -12.04 -2.61 23.94
C PRO A 184 -12.69 -3.15 22.66
N GLY A 185 -13.10 -2.29 21.71
CA GLY A 185 -13.58 -2.73 20.40
C GLY A 185 -12.49 -3.39 19.54
N THR A 186 -12.92 -4.24 18.60
CA THR A 186 -12.02 -4.95 17.66
C THR A 186 -11.92 -4.22 16.32
N HIS A 187 -10.90 -4.55 15.53
CA HIS A 187 -10.79 -4.08 14.16
C HIS A 187 -12.02 -4.45 13.34
N ASP A 188 -12.53 -5.69 13.46
CA ASP A 188 -13.73 -6.09 12.70
C ASP A 188 -14.95 -5.25 13.06
N GLN A 189 -15.16 -4.92 14.33
CA GLN A 189 -16.22 -4.01 14.76
C GLN A 189 -16.01 -2.61 14.18
N ARG A 190 -14.77 -2.11 14.20
CA ARG A 190 -14.42 -0.79 13.64
C ARG A 190 -14.69 -0.75 12.13
N PHE A 191 -14.19 -1.73 11.38
CA PHE A 191 -14.36 -1.82 9.93
C PHE A 191 -15.84 -1.97 9.56
N THR A 192 -16.56 -2.89 10.23
CA THR A 192 -18.01 -3.09 10.00
C THR A 192 -18.80 -1.82 10.33
N GLY A 193 -18.45 -1.11 11.41
CA GLY A 193 -19.11 0.14 11.78
C GLY A 193 -18.91 1.27 10.75
N ILE A 194 -17.78 1.29 10.03
CA ILE A 194 -17.51 2.29 8.98
C ILE A 194 -18.18 1.91 7.66
N ILE A 195 -18.08 0.63 7.27
CA ILE A 195 -18.61 0.13 5.99
C ILE A 195 -20.15 0.03 6.05
N GLY A 196 -20.71 -0.24 7.23
CA GLY A 196 -22.14 -0.45 7.42
C GLY A 196 -22.62 -1.69 6.65
N HIS A 197 -23.62 -1.52 5.79
CA HIS A 197 -24.26 -2.61 5.04
C HIS A 197 -23.89 -2.65 3.55
N THR A 198 -22.91 -1.86 3.09
CA THR A 198 -22.52 -1.91 1.69
C THR A 198 -21.80 -3.22 1.36
N ASN A 199 -22.19 -3.84 0.24
CA ASN A 199 -21.48 -4.96 -0.37
C ASN A 199 -20.62 -4.52 -1.56
N ASP A 200 -20.63 -3.22 -1.92
CA ASP A 200 -19.80 -2.69 -2.99
C ASP A 200 -18.38 -2.45 -2.46
N PRO A 201 -17.37 -3.20 -2.95
CA PRO A 201 -15.99 -3.11 -2.45
C PRO A 201 -15.35 -1.74 -2.70
N THR A 202 -15.83 -0.99 -3.70
CA THR A 202 -15.32 0.34 -4.02
C THR A 202 -15.88 1.42 -3.10
N VAL A 203 -17.16 1.30 -2.75
CA VAL A 203 -17.81 2.18 -1.74
C VAL A 203 -17.22 1.91 -0.36
N ALA A 204 -17.07 0.64 0.02
CA ALA A 204 -16.43 0.24 1.26
C ALA A 204 -15.01 0.80 1.37
N PHE A 205 -14.21 0.70 0.30
CA PHE A 205 -12.87 1.27 0.26
C PHE A 205 -12.88 2.79 0.46
N GLU A 206 -13.77 3.53 -0.21
CA GLU A 206 -13.85 4.99 -0.10
C GLU A 206 -14.22 5.42 1.33
N GLN A 207 -15.21 4.77 1.95
CA GLN A 207 -15.60 5.04 3.34
C GLN A 207 -14.45 4.79 4.32
N LEU A 208 -13.76 3.65 4.18
CA LEU A 208 -12.59 3.33 4.99
C LEU A 208 -11.46 4.32 4.76
N TYR A 209 -11.20 4.69 3.50
CA TYR A 209 -10.14 5.63 3.13
C TYR A 209 -10.35 6.98 3.81
N GLN A 210 -11.58 7.48 3.85
CA GLN A 210 -11.93 8.71 4.56
C GLN A 210 -11.71 8.56 6.08
N SER A 211 -12.11 7.44 6.67
CA SER A 211 -11.95 7.19 8.11
C SER A 211 -10.49 7.05 8.54
N VAL A 212 -9.68 6.22 7.87
CA VAL A 212 -8.26 5.99 8.23
C VAL A 212 -7.39 7.21 7.97
N SER A 213 -7.84 8.15 7.14
CA SER A 213 -7.12 9.40 6.90
C SER A 213 -7.04 10.32 8.13
N SER A 214 -7.83 10.04 9.18
CA SER A 214 -7.76 10.72 10.47
C SER A 214 -6.56 10.31 11.33
N ILE A 215 -5.91 9.18 11.02
CA ILE A 215 -4.73 8.70 11.73
C ILE A 215 -3.56 9.66 11.51
N THR A 216 -2.82 9.96 12.59
CA THR A 216 -1.68 10.88 12.55
C THR A 216 -0.65 10.42 11.53
N ARG A 217 -0.19 11.35 10.67
CA ARG A 217 0.84 11.08 9.64
C ARG A 217 0.50 9.93 8.69
N TRP A 218 -0.78 9.57 8.57
CA TRP A 218 -1.17 8.52 7.66
C TRP A 218 -1.19 9.02 6.22
N GLY A 219 -1.86 10.16 6.00
CA GLY A 219 -1.96 10.83 4.70
C GLY A 219 -2.53 9.93 3.60
N ARG A 220 -2.53 10.43 2.37
CA ARG A 220 -3.04 9.67 1.21
C ARG A 220 -2.29 8.36 1.00
N LEU A 221 -0.96 8.41 1.03
CA LEU A 221 -0.12 7.25 0.71
C LEU A 221 -0.30 6.13 1.74
N GLY A 222 -0.29 6.45 3.04
CA GLY A 222 -0.56 5.46 4.09
C GLY A 222 -1.96 4.89 3.99
N ALA A 223 -2.99 5.72 3.78
CA ALA A 223 -4.37 5.26 3.66
C ALA A 223 -4.54 4.29 2.48
N PHE A 224 -4.03 4.66 1.29
CA PHE A 224 -4.15 3.86 0.08
C PHE A 224 -3.36 2.55 0.17
N ASP A 225 -2.10 2.60 0.60
CA ASP A 225 -1.25 1.41 0.72
C ASP A 225 -1.81 0.43 1.77
N HIS A 226 -2.31 0.95 2.90
CA HIS A 226 -2.89 0.16 3.97
C HIS A 226 -4.12 -0.62 3.51
N LEU A 227 -5.11 0.09 2.96
CA LEU A 227 -6.38 -0.51 2.56
C LEU A 227 -6.22 -1.44 1.36
N THR A 228 -5.35 -1.08 0.40
CA THR A 228 -5.07 -2.02 -0.69
C THR A 228 -4.35 -3.27 -0.21
N MET A 229 -3.47 -3.18 0.79
CA MET A 229 -2.83 -4.37 1.37
C MET A 229 -3.85 -5.26 2.10
N ILE A 230 -4.75 -4.67 2.89
CA ILE A 230 -5.88 -5.35 3.54
C ILE A 230 -6.72 -6.12 2.51
N GLY A 231 -7.12 -5.45 1.42
CA GLY A 231 -7.89 -6.09 0.34
C GLY A 231 -7.12 -7.20 -0.37
N LYS A 232 -5.84 -6.98 -0.70
CA LYS A 232 -4.99 -7.98 -1.39
C LYS A 232 -4.72 -9.24 -0.57
N LEU A 233 -4.62 -9.10 0.75
CA LEU A 233 -4.45 -10.22 1.68
C LEU A 233 -5.78 -10.91 2.01
N GLY A 234 -6.92 -10.34 1.59
CA GLY A 234 -8.24 -10.93 1.78
C GLY A 234 -8.82 -10.73 3.17
N LEU A 235 -8.33 -9.75 3.94
CA LEU A 235 -8.88 -9.46 5.28
C LEU A 235 -10.28 -8.82 5.20
N LEU A 236 -10.49 -7.99 4.18
CA LEU A 236 -11.77 -7.36 3.83
C LEU A 236 -12.00 -7.43 2.33
N HIS A 237 -13.25 -7.49 1.91
CA HIS A 237 -13.64 -7.39 0.50
C HIS A 237 -13.73 -5.92 0.08
N ILE A 238 -12.57 -5.31 -0.17
CA ILE A 238 -12.44 -3.90 -0.57
C ILE A 238 -11.45 -3.74 -1.72
N GLU A 239 -11.70 -2.77 -2.59
CA GLU A 239 -10.76 -2.38 -3.64
C GLU A 239 -10.95 -0.90 -4.02
N PRO A 240 -9.90 -0.18 -4.43
CA PRO A 240 -10.04 1.22 -4.76
C PRO A 240 -10.88 1.41 -6.03
N GLY A 241 -11.96 2.19 -5.93
CA GLY A 241 -12.81 2.58 -7.07
C GLY A 241 -12.19 3.65 -7.98
N ARG A 242 -11.10 4.27 -7.56
CA ARG A 242 -10.34 5.29 -8.31
C ARG A 242 -8.88 5.30 -7.90
N THR A 243 -8.04 6.08 -8.58
CA THR A 243 -6.59 6.15 -8.31
C THR A 243 -6.19 7.12 -7.20
N PHE A 244 -7.14 7.86 -6.61
CA PHE A 244 -6.90 8.82 -5.51
C PHE A 244 -5.73 9.78 -5.83
N LEU A 245 -5.83 10.51 -6.94
CA LEU A 245 -4.77 11.38 -7.47
C LEU A 245 -4.52 12.62 -6.61
N LYS A 246 -5.52 13.06 -5.83
CA LYS A 246 -5.38 14.23 -4.96
C LYS A 246 -4.31 13.98 -3.89
N GLY A 247 -3.23 14.75 -3.93
CA GLY A 247 -2.08 14.60 -3.03
C GLY A 247 -1.10 13.49 -3.43
N ALA A 248 -1.26 12.86 -4.59
CA ALA A 248 -0.40 11.78 -5.07
C ALA A 248 0.56 12.27 -6.16
N THR A 249 1.73 12.79 -5.80
CA THR A 249 2.66 13.44 -6.74
C THR A 249 3.07 12.54 -7.92
N GLY A 250 3.49 11.31 -7.64
CA GLY A 250 3.90 10.34 -8.69
C GLY A 250 2.75 9.93 -9.61
N PRO A 251 1.65 9.37 -9.09
CA PRO A 251 0.48 9.03 -9.89
C PRO A 251 -0.06 10.22 -10.69
N ARG A 252 -0.16 11.40 -10.08
CA ARG A 252 -0.63 12.62 -10.76
C ARG A 252 0.26 13.00 -11.94
N ALA A 253 1.59 12.95 -11.78
CA ALA A 253 2.53 13.21 -12.87
C ALA A 253 2.40 12.17 -13.99
N GLY A 254 2.21 10.90 -13.66
CA GLY A 254 1.98 9.85 -14.67
C GLY A 254 0.66 10.00 -15.40
N THR A 255 -0.40 10.41 -14.71
CA THR A 255 -1.68 10.71 -15.35
C THR A 255 -1.59 11.95 -16.25
N ALA A 256 -0.91 13.01 -15.80
CA ALA A 256 -0.67 14.18 -16.63
C ALA A 256 0.13 13.82 -17.89
N LEU A 257 1.18 13.01 -17.74
CA LEU A 257 1.95 12.49 -18.87
C LEU A 257 1.07 11.70 -19.83
N LEU A 258 0.22 10.79 -19.32
CA LEU A 258 -0.64 9.96 -20.14
C LEU A 258 -1.66 10.79 -20.95
N LEU A 259 -2.39 11.68 -20.26
CA LEU A 259 -3.53 12.39 -20.83
C LEU A 259 -3.12 13.65 -21.63
N ASN A 260 -2.00 14.29 -21.27
CA ASN A 260 -1.57 15.56 -21.87
C ASN A 260 -0.21 15.48 -22.57
N GLY A 261 0.50 14.35 -22.50
CA GLY A 261 1.83 14.19 -23.11
C GLY A 261 2.97 14.81 -22.31
N ASP A 262 2.65 15.47 -21.20
CA ASP A 262 3.60 16.16 -20.31
C ASP A 262 3.27 15.89 -18.83
N ALA A 263 4.26 15.38 -18.09
CA ALA A 263 4.15 15.07 -16.67
C ALA A 263 3.96 16.31 -15.78
N ALA A 264 4.37 17.49 -16.26
CA ALA A 264 4.22 18.77 -15.55
C ALA A 264 2.89 19.48 -15.88
N ALA A 265 2.10 18.97 -16.83
CA ALA A 265 0.86 19.59 -17.25
C ALA A 265 -0.13 19.72 -16.09
N LYS A 266 -0.88 20.82 -16.08
CA LYS A 266 -1.98 21.01 -15.13
C LYS A 266 -3.05 19.95 -15.37
N LEU A 267 -3.48 19.31 -14.29
CA LEU A 267 -4.45 18.23 -14.31
C LEU A 267 -5.66 18.58 -13.44
N ASP A 268 -6.85 18.60 -14.04
CA ASP A 268 -8.10 18.50 -13.32
C ASP A 268 -8.21 17.06 -12.78
N VAL A 269 -8.09 16.92 -11.46
CA VAL A 269 -8.09 15.62 -10.77
C VAL A 269 -9.42 14.89 -10.99
N LYS A 270 -10.55 15.59 -10.97
CA LYS A 270 -11.86 14.95 -11.06
C LYS A 270 -12.07 14.37 -12.45
N HIS A 271 -11.76 15.16 -13.48
CA HIS A 271 -11.81 14.69 -14.86
C HIS A 271 -10.83 13.55 -15.10
N ALA A 272 -9.58 13.70 -14.64
CA ALA A 272 -8.55 12.68 -14.83
C ALA A 272 -8.88 11.35 -14.14
N GLU A 273 -9.44 11.38 -12.92
CA GLU A 273 -9.91 10.17 -12.24
C GLU A 273 -11.06 9.50 -13.02
N ALA A 274 -12.00 10.28 -13.54
CA ALA A 274 -13.08 9.74 -14.37
C ALA A 274 -12.56 9.05 -15.65
N GLU A 275 -11.56 9.65 -16.31
CA GLU A 275 -10.93 9.04 -17.48
C GLU A 275 -10.12 7.78 -17.13
N LEU A 276 -9.41 7.76 -16.00
CA LEU A 276 -8.70 6.55 -15.55
C LEU A 276 -9.65 5.42 -15.17
N ILE A 277 -10.85 5.72 -14.65
CA ILE A 277 -11.88 4.71 -14.41
C ILE A 277 -12.29 4.05 -15.73
N LYS A 278 -12.64 4.86 -16.74
CA LYS A 278 -13.01 4.36 -18.09
C LYS A 278 -11.88 3.55 -18.72
N LEU A 279 -10.65 4.06 -18.63
CA LEU A 279 -9.47 3.37 -19.15
C LEU A 279 -9.24 2.04 -18.43
N GLY A 280 -9.34 2.00 -17.10
CA GLY A 280 -9.21 0.78 -16.31
C GLY A 280 -10.22 -0.28 -16.72
N THR A 281 -11.49 0.11 -16.91
CA THR A 281 -12.52 -0.78 -17.45
C THR A 281 -12.15 -1.31 -18.84
N LYS A 282 -11.67 -0.43 -19.75
CA LYS A 282 -11.28 -0.85 -21.11
C LYS A 282 -10.10 -1.82 -21.12
N LEU A 283 -9.15 -1.63 -20.21
CA LEU A 283 -7.97 -2.48 -20.05
C LEU A 283 -8.24 -3.71 -19.19
N SER A 284 -9.40 -3.80 -18.55
CA SER A 284 -9.74 -4.82 -17.55
C SER A 284 -8.73 -4.89 -16.41
N VAL A 285 -8.30 -3.73 -15.90
CA VAL A 285 -7.38 -3.61 -14.76
C VAL A 285 -7.97 -2.73 -13.66
N GLY A 286 -7.71 -3.11 -12.41
CA GLY A 286 -8.15 -2.35 -11.23
C GLY A 286 -7.37 -1.04 -11.03
N GLN A 287 -7.92 -0.14 -10.22
CA GLN A 287 -7.36 1.21 -10.06
C GLN A 287 -6.02 1.23 -9.31
N GLN A 288 -5.75 0.27 -8.43
CA GLN A 288 -4.40 0.09 -7.86
C GLN A 288 -3.35 -0.20 -8.95
N VAL A 289 -3.71 -1.00 -9.96
CA VAL A 289 -2.77 -1.33 -11.05
C VAL A 289 -2.42 -0.08 -11.85
N LEU A 290 -3.42 0.74 -12.18
CA LEU A 290 -3.21 2.00 -12.87
C LEU A 290 -2.39 2.98 -12.04
N GLU A 291 -2.72 3.14 -10.76
CA GLU A 291 -2.01 4.03 -9.85
C GLU A 291 -0.52 3.70 -9.76
N ASP A 292 -0.19 2.44 -9.48
CA ASP A 292 1.18 1.96 -9.34
C ASP A 292 1.95 2.10 -10.67
N SER A 293 1.32 1.68 -11.78
CA SER A 293 1.96 1.69 -13.10
C SER A 293 2.26 3.11 -13.58
N LEU A 294 1.33 4.06 -13.41
CA LEU A 294 1.53 5.47 -13.76
C LEU A 294 2.59 6.13 -12.88
N CYS A 295 2.57 5.85 -11.57
CA CYS A 295 3.57 6.35 -10.63
C CYS A 295 4.99 5.96 -11.02
N ASN A 296 5.17 4.73 -11.50
CA ASN A 296 6.49 4.22 -11.88
C ASN A 296 6.88 4.61 -13.32
N TRP A 297 5.95 4.51 -14.27
CA TRP A 297 6.17 4.83 -15.68
C TRP A 297 6.68 6.27 -15.88
N GLN A 298 6.10 7.24 -15.19
CA GLN A 298 6.46 8.66 -15.37
C GLN A 298 7.93 8.98 -15.02
N LYS A 299 8.57 8.17 -14.18
CA LYS A 299 9.99 8.37 -13.80
C LYS A 299 10.95 8.06 -14.96
N SER A 300 10.54 7.18 -15.88
CA SER A 300 11.35 6.70 -16.99
C SER A 300 10.44 6.23 -18.12
N PRO A 301 9.73 7.15 -18.80
CA PRO A 301 8.62 6.78 -19.68
C PRO A 301 9.04 5.98 -20.91
N SER A 302 10.30 6.10 -21.34
CA SER A 302 10.87 5.37 -22.49
C SER A 302 11.77 4.20 -22.08
N VAL A 303 11.96 3.94 -20.78
CA VAL A 303 12.84 2.87 -20.29
C VAL A 303 12.15 2.10 -19.17
N PHE A 304 11.96 0.79 -19.34
CA PHE A 304 11.39 -0.03 -18.29
C PHE A 304 12.33 -0.12 -17.08
N VAL A 305 11.85 0.34 -15.93
CA VAL A 305 12.49 0.17 -14.62
C VAL A 305 11.52 -0.59 -13.72
N ALA A 306 11.92 -1.75 -13.21
CA ALA A 306 11.09 -2.53 -12.29
C ALA A 306 10.84 -1.77 -10.98
N PHE A 307 9.71 -2.06 -10.31
CA PHE A 307 9.48 -1.59 -8.94
C PHE A 307 10.60 -2.10 -8.03
N ARG A 308 11.05 -1.24 -7.11
CA ARG A 308 12.01 -1.59 -6.06
C ARG A 308 11.27 -1.92 -4.78
#